data_AF-A0A954IPD0-F1
#
_entry.id   AF-A0A954IPD0-F1
#
_cell.length_a   1.000
_cell.length_b   1.000
_cell.length_c   1.000
_cell.angle_alpha   90.00
_cell.angle_beta   90.00
_cell.angle_gamma   90.00
#
_symmetry.space_group_name_H-M   'P 1'
#
loop_
_entity.id
_entity.type
_entity.pdbx_description
1 polymer ?
#
loop_
_entity_poly.entity_id
_entity_poly.type
_entity_poly.pdbx_seq_one_letter_code
_entity_poly.pdbx_strand_id
1 'polypeptide(L)'
;LARRYDFSRNPLDFAQSQVVLAKHHRSRLLSDFVKDGDSWDRVRYGYELTLSMQTRAVSMMANWIGGAFVYRDKKGDPNGRHPVEVVPAKQQRDAMNFVLTESFRDDAFGLTPELTRSMGLDKWLDDRMSFSSEATWPIHDRIMGIQASSLTMLMNPTTLKRVYDNEVRVPESEDSLTLPELMGSVSKEIWSELDQKGTEKFTVRKPLISSLRRNLQREHVERLIDLTLPGGGSSAAARAISMLASENL
;
A
#
# COMPACT_ATOMS: atom_id res chain seq x y z
N LEU A 1 6.60 -9.13 -14.95
CA LEU A 1 6.54 -8.96 -13.48
C LEU A 1 7.90 -9.15 -12.78
N ALA A 2 8.99 -9.49 -13.51
CA ALA A 2 10.32 -9.57 -12.92
C ALA A 2 10.76 -8.21 -12.33
N ARG A 3 11.33 -8.24 -11.13
CA ARG A 3 11.82 -7.06 -10.40
C ARG A 3 13.33 -7.14 -10.23
N ARG A 4 13.97 -5.98 -10.31
CA ARG A 4 15.39 -5.83 -9.98
C ARG A 4 15.57 -6.14 -8.49
N TYR A 5 16.49 -7.06 -8.17
CA TYR A 5 16.88 -7.48 -6.81
C TYR A 5 15.93 -8.43 -6.06
N ASP A 6 14.90 -8.97 -6.71
CA ASP A 6 14.14 -10.09 -6.16
C ASP A 6 14.71 -11.41 -6.72
N PHE A 7 15.39 -12.16 -5.86
CA PHE A 7 15.98 -13.47 -6.19
C PHE A 7 15.15 -14.64 -5.63
N SER A 8 13.97 -14.36 -5.07
CA SER A 8 13.09 -15.40 -4.55
C SER A 8 12.30 -16.07 -5.68
N ARG A 9 11.91 -17.33 -5.48
CA ARG A 9 10.98 -18.02 -6.39
C ARG A 9 9.56 -17.46 -6.28
N ASN A 10 9.22 -16.88 -5.12
CA ASN A 10 7.93 -16.28 -4.81
C ASN A 10 8.12 -14.85 -4.27
N PRO A 11 7.87 -13.83 -5.10
CA PRO A 11 8.05 -12.43 -4.75
C PRO A 11 7.30 -11.96 -3.51
N LEU A 12 6.19 -12.63 -3.16
CA LEU A 12 5.46 -12.35 -1.92
C LEU A 12 6.30 -12.72 -0.68
N ASP A 13 7.01 -13.84 -0.69
CA ASP A 13 7.84 -14.28 0.44
C ASP A 13 8.98 -13.29 0.69
N PHE A 14 9.56 -12.74 -0.39
CA PHE A 14 10.54 -11.67 -0.30
C PHE A 14 9.95 -10.41 0.33
N ALA A 15 8.80 -9.94 -0.17
CA ALA A 15 8.12 -8.75 0.38
C ALA A 15 7.76 -8.91 1.87
N GLN A 16 7.26 -10.08 2.27
CA GLN A 16 7.00 -10.43 3.65
C GLN A 16 8.28 -10.38 4.50
N SER A 17 9.37 -10.98 4.01
CA SER A 17 10.66 -10.96 4.70
C SER A 17 11.19 -9.53 4.89
N GLN A 18 11.05 -8.67 3.89
CA GLN A 18 11.46 -7.26 3.98
C GLN A 18 10.66 -6.49 5.04
N VAL A 19 9.35 -6.70 5.12
CA VAL A 19 8.51 -6.04 6.13
C VAL A 19 8.79 -6.60 7.53
N VAL A 20 9.02 -7.91 7.68
CA VAL A 20 9.43 -8.51 8.95
C VAL A 20 10.73 -7.89 9.45
N LEU A 21 11.74 -7.75 8.58
CA LEU A 21 12.99 -7.08 8.92
C LEU A 21 12.78 -5.60 9.26
N ALA A 22 11.95 -4.88 8.49
CA ALA A 22 11.64 -3.48 8.76
C ALA A 22 11.00 -3.31 10.15
N LYS A 23 9.98 -4.12 10.49
CA LYS A 23 9.31 -4.11 11.80
C LYS A 23 10.27 -4.50 12.92
N HIS A 24 11.11 -5.51 12.69
CA HIS A 24 12.15 -5.95 13.62
C HIS A 24 13.13 -4.81 13.95
N HIS A 25 13.72 -4.17 12.95
CA HIS A 25 14.66 -3.07 13.22
C HIS A 25 13.97 -1.83 13.81
N ARG A 26 12.75 -1.53 13.36
CA ARG A 26 11.96 -0.39 13.86
C ARG A 26 11.68 -0.48 15.35
N SER A 27 11.36 -1.67 15.87
CA SER A 27 11.07 -1.85 17.30
C SER A 27 12.30 -1.73 18.21
N ARG A 28 13.52 -1.74 17.65
CA ARG A 28 14.78 -1.65 18.39
C ARG A 28 15.58 -0.40 18.12
N LEU A 29 14.97 0.61 17.48
CA LEU A 29 15.65 1.87 17.19
C LEU A 29 16.16 2.56 18.46
N LEU A 30 15.37 2.54 19.53
CA LEU A 30 15.70 3.19 20.80
C LEU A 30 16.64 2.37 21.69
N SER A 31 16.72 1.05 21.48
CA SER A 31 17.51 0.15 22.35
C SER A 31 18.85 -0.25 21.74
N ASP A 32 18.89 -0.53 20.44
CA ASP A 32 20.03 -1.19 19.79
C ASP A 32 20.70 -0.30 18.73
N PHE A 33 19.93 0.60 18.10
CA PHE A 33 20.41 1.42 16.99
C PHE A 33 21.05 2.74 17.43
N VAL A 34 20.50 3.37 18.47
CA VAL A 34 21.01 4.60 19.09
C VAL A 34 21.57 4.27 20.47
N LYS A 35 22.79 4.74 20.76
CA LYS A 35 23.52 4.47 22.01
C LYS A 35 23.76 5.77 22.80
N ASP A 36 24.21 5.63 24.04
CA ASP A 36 24.58 6.79 24.85
C ASP A 36 25.66 7.64 24.16
N GLY A 37 25.38 8.93 24.01
CA GLY A 37 26.25 9.89 23.32
C GLY A 37 25.97 10.04 21.81
N ASP A 38 25.14 9.18 21.22
CA ASP A 38 24.66 9.37 19.85
C ASP A 38 23.63 10.51 19.77
N SER A 39 23.52 11.11 18.58
CA SER A 39 22.42 12.03 18.29
C SER A 39 21.09 11.31 18.08
N TRP A 40 20.01 11.99 18.50
CA TRP A 40 18.63 11.55 18.28
C TRP A 40 18.20 11.62 16.82
N ASP A 41 18.92 12.34 15.95
CA ASP A 41 18.67 12.36 14.50
C ASP A 41 18.75 10.95 13.87
N ARG A 42 19.57 10.07 14.46
CA ARG A 42 19.71 8.67 14.07
C ARG A 42 18.41 7.90 14.22
N VAL A 43 17.59 8.19 15.24
CA VAL A 43 16.28 7.52 15.39
C VAL A 43 15.39 7.84 14.20
N ARG A 44 15.33 9.12 13.80
CA ARG A 44 14.56 9.55 12.62
C ARG A 44 15.08 8.88 11.35
N TYR A 45 16.41 8.88 11.15
CA TYR A 45 17.04 8.21 10.02
C TYR A 45 16.72 6.71 9.95
N GLY A 46 16.89 5.98 11.06
CA GLY A 46 16.59 4.56 11.14
C GLY A 46 15.10 4.27 10.90
N TYR A 47 14.22 5.11 11.43
CA TYR A 47 12.79 5.00 11.16
C TYR A 47 12.48 5.18 9.68
N GLU A 48 13.00 6.24 9.03
CA GLU A 48 12.80 6.49 7.60
C GLU A 48 13.37 5.37 6.71
N LEU A 49 14.51 4.76 7.10
CA LEU A 49 15.04 3.58 6.42
C LEU A 49 14.06 2.40 6.47
N THR A 50 13.58 2.03 7.65
CA THR A 50 12.64 0.91 7.80
C THR A 50 11.30 1.20 7.10
N LEU A 51 10.84 2.44 7.14
CA LEU A 51 9.64 2.88 6.42
C LEU A 51 9.85 2.79 4.89
N SER A 52 11.04 3.15 4.40
CA SER A 52 11.39 3.00 2.99
C SER A 52 11.43 1.54 2.55
N MET A 53 11.93 0.63 3.39
CA MET A 53 11.88 -0.82 3.12
C MET A 53 10.45 -1.33 2.98
N GLN A 54 9.57 -0.96 3.93
CA GLN A 54 8.15 -1.31 3.90
C GLN A 54 7.44 -0.77 2.64
N THR A 55 7.62 0.52 2.32
CA THR A 55 6.96 1.15 1.16
C THR A 55 7.41 0.55 -0.17
N ARG A 56 8.68 0.16 -0.31
CA ARG A 56 9.18 -0.58 -1.48
C ARG A 56 8.54 -1.96 -1.61
N ALA A 57 8.37 -2.68 -0.50
CA ALA A 57 7.69 -3.98 -0.49
C ALA A 57 6.20 -3.85 -0.87
N VAL A 58 5.51 -2.86 -0.32
CA VAL A 58 4.11 -2.54 -0.69
C VAL A 58 4.00 -2.22 -2.17
N SER A 59 4.86 -1.34 -2.70
CA SER A 59 4.87 -1.01 -4.12
C SER A 59 5.14 -2.24 -4.99
N MET A 60 6.07 -3.12 -4.58
CA MET A 60 6.34 -4.35 -5.29
C MET A 60 5.09 -5.23 -5.42
N MET A 61 4.35 -5.42 -4.33
CA MET A 61 3.16 -6.27 -4.28
C MET A 61 1.97 -5.67 -5.02
N ALA A 62 1.79 -4.35 -4.98
CA ALA A 62 0.68 -3.68 -5.69
C ALA A 62 0.70 -3.96 -7.21
N ASN A 63 1.87 -4.21 -7.81
CA ASN A 63 2.00 -4.49 -9.24
C ASN A 63 1.51 -5.89 -9.67
N TRP A 64 1.23 -6.79 -8.73
CA TRP A 64 0.69 -8.11 -9.01
C TRP A 64 -0.82 -8.08 -9.26
N ILE A 65 -1.49 -7.05 -8.77
CA ILE A 65 -2.94 -6.86 -8.87
C ILE A 65 -3.27 -6.35 -10.27
N GLY A 66 -4.17 -7.04 -10.98
CA GLY A 66 -4.38 -6.83 -12.41
C GLY A 66 -3.16 -7.22 -13.27
N GLY A 67 -2.22 -7.97 -12.70
CA GLY A 67 -1.00 -8.45 -13.35
C GLY A 67 -1.30 -9.48 -14.45
N ALA A 68 -0.44 -9.51 -15.48
CA ALA A 68 -0.39 -10.61 -16.44
C ALA A 68 1.06 -10.84 -16.86
N PHE A 69 1.43 -12.09 -17.08
CA PHE A 69 2.66 -12.49 -17.75
C PHE A 69 2.49 -12.30 -19.25
N VAL A 70 3.50 -11.72 -19.89
CA VAL A 70 3.51 -11.48 -21.34
C VAL A 70 4.68 -12.28 -21.92
N TYR A 71 4.36 -13.21 -22.80
CA TYR A 71 5.32 -14.05 -23.50
C TYR A 71 5.38 -13.65 -24.97
N ARG A 72 6.54 -13.90 -25.60
CA ARG A 72 6.78 -13.60 -27.03
C ARG A 72 6.75 -14.86 -27.90
N ASP A 73 6.14 -15.93 -27.38
CA ASP A 73 6.00 -17.20 -28.07
C ASP A 73 5.12 -17.03 -29.31
N LYS A 74 5.47 -17.70 -30.40
CA LYS A 74 4.71 -17.74 -31.64
C LYS A 74 3.76 -18.93 -31.67
N LYS A 75 2.68 -18.82 -32.45
CA LYS A 75 1.80 -19.96 -32.71
C LYS A 75 2.60 -21.08 -33.36
N GLY A 76 2.67 -22.23 -32.69
CA GLY A 76 3.44 -23.40 -33.12
C GLY A 76 4.79 -23.60 -32.42
N ASP A 77 5.20 -22.68 -31.53
CA ASP A 77 6.41 -22.88 -30.72
C ASP A 77 6.25 -24.07 -29.75
N PRO A 78 7.33 -24.80 -29.42
CA PRO A 78 7.30 -25.86 -28.41
C PRO A 78 6.71 -25.35 -27.08
N ASN A 79 5.86 -26.15 -26.44
CA ASN A 79 5.10 -25.83 -25.22
C ASN A 79 3.90 -24.86 -25.38
N GLY A 80 3.69 -24.25 -26.56
CA GLY A 80 2.40 -23.66 -26.97
C GLY A 80 1.75 -22.65 -26.03
N ARG A 81 2.52 -21.89 -25.23
CA ARG A 81 1.96 -20.95 -24.24
C ARG A 81 1.20 -19.81 -24.91
N HIS A 82 0.15 -19.33 -24.24
CA HIS A 82 -0.55 -18.12 -24.66
C HIS A 82 0.34 -16.89 -24.47
N PRO A 83 0.32 -15.89 -25.38
CA PRO A 83 1.14 -14.68 -25.24
C PRO A 83 0.81 -13.83 -24.01
N VAL A 84 -0.39 -14.01 -23.43
CA VAL A 84 -0.84 -13.33 -22.22
C VAL A 84 -1.43 -14.37 -21.27
N GLU A 85 -0.93 -14.39 -20.04
CA GLU A 85 -1.41 -15.27 -18.98
C GLU A 85 -1.66 -14.41 -17.73
N VAL A 86 -2.90 -14.36 -17.26
CA VAL A 86 -3.27 -13.56 -16.08
C VAL A 86 -2.58 -14.12 -14.85
N VAL A 87 -2.12 -13.25 -13.94
CA VAL A 87 -1.57 -13.72 -12.65
C VAL A 87 -2.65 -14.51 -11.91
N PRO A 88 -2.36 -15.70 -11.35
CA PRO A 88 -3.37 -16.51 -10.66
C PRO A 88 -4.11 -15.73 -9.58
N ALA A 89 -5.44 -15.88 -9.49
CA ALA A 89 -6.29 -15.09 -8.58
C ALA A 89 -5.80 -15.12 -7.13
N LYS A 90 -5.40 -16.30 -6.64
CA LYS A 90 -4.80 -16.44 -5.30
C LYS A 90 -3.58 -15.53 -5.10
N GLN A 91 -2.66 -15.46 -6.06
CA GLN A 91 -1.47 -14.61 -5.94
C GLN A 91 -1.86 -13.12 -5.94
N GLN A 92 -2.85 -12.72 -6.74
CA GLN A 92 -3.35 -11.35 -6.73
C GLN A 92 -4.00 -10.98 -5.39
N ARG A 93 -4.81 -11.88 -4.81
CA ARG A 93 -5.45 -11.69 -3.49
C ARG A 93 -4.44 -11.63 -2.36
N ASP A 94 -3.44 -12.52 -2.37
CA ASP A 94 -2.37 -12.53 -1.36
C ASP A 94 -1.56 -11.22 -1.42
N ALA A 95 -1.25 -10.73 -2.63
CA ALA A 95 -0.58 -9.44 -2.83
C ALA A 95 -1.47 -8.25 -2.42
N MET A 96 -2.76 -8.29 -2.74
CA MET A 96 -3.74 -7.28 -2.32
C MET A 96 -3.82 -7.20 -0.79
N ASN A 97 -4.01 -8.33 -0.12
CA ASN A 97 -4.06 -8.38 1.34
C ASN A 97 -2.76 -7.85 1.98
N PHE A 98 -1.60 -8.18 1.41
CA PHE A 98 -0.33 -7.61 1.85
C PHE A 98 -0.30 -6.08 1.73
N VAL A 99 -0.68 -5.52 0.58
CA VAL A 99 -0.73 -4.05 0.39
C VAL A 99 -1.68 -3.40 1.39
N LEU A 100 -2.89 -3.93 1.53
CA LEU A 100 -3.92 -3.43 2.43
C LEU A 100 -3.41 -3.39 3.88
N THR A 101 -2.93 -4.53 4.39
CA THR A 101 -2.49 -4.65 5.78
C THR A 101 -1.23 -3.85 6.09
N GLU A 102 -0.27 -3.79 5.17
CA GLU A 102 1.03 -3.13 5.41
C GLU A 102 1.07 -1.65 5.02
N SER A 103 -0.04 -1.07 4.54
CA SER A 103 -0.11 0.36 4.21
C SER A 103 -1.27 1.11 4.87
N PHE A 104 -2.36 0.42 5.26
CA PHE A 104 -3.56 1.10 5.75
C PHE A 104 -3.71 1.05 7.27
N ARG A 105 -3.17 0.05 7.95
CA ARG A 105 -3.34 -0.10 9.40
C ARG A 105 -2.34 0.72 10.20
N ASP A 106 -2.78 1.24 11.34
CA ASP A 106 -1.94 2.08 12.21
C ASP A 106 -0.72 1.32 12.75
N ASP A 107 -0.91 0.06 13.12
CA ASP A 107 0.11 -0.82 13.68
C ASP A 107 1.22 -1.14 12.66
N ALA A 108 0.92 -1.10 11.35
CA ALA A 108 1.90 -1.28 10.29
C ALA A 108 3.02 -0.23 10.33
N PHE A 109 2.77 0.94 10.92
CA PHE A 109 3.77 2.02 11.05
C PHE A 109 4.58 1.94 12.34
N GLY A 110 4.13 1.18 13.36
CA GLY A 110 4.88 1.00 14.61
C GLY A 110 5.15 2.30 15.37
N LEU A 111 4.30 3.32 15.20
CA LEU A 111 4.43 4.62 15.84
C LEU A 111 4.02 4.55 17.31
N THR A 112 4.90 4.98 18.21
CA THR A 112 4.60 5.14 19.64
C THR A 112 4.94 6.57 20.09
N PRO A 113 4.31 7.09 21.17
CA PRO A 113 4.67 8.42 21.70
C PRO A 113 6.13 8.54 22.13
N GLU A 114 6.77 7.44 22.52
CA GLU A 114 8.19 7.42 22.85
C GLU A 114 9.03 7.57 21.58
N LEU A 115 8.79 6.72 20.58
CA LEU A 115 9.49 6.76 19.32
C LEU A 115 9.35 8.11 18.61
N THR A 116 8.13 8.66 18.53
CA THR A 116 7.88 9.93 17.83
C THR A 116 8.52 11.13 18.52
N ARG A 117 8.58 11.14 19.86
CA ARG A 117 9.30 12.18 20.61
C ARG A 117 10.81 12.09 20.43
N SER A 118 11.34 10.91 20.11
CA SER A 118 12.76 10.67 19.84
C SER A 118 13.18 10.90 18.39
N MET A 119 12.27 11.17 17.45
CA MET A 119 12.60 11.48 16.05
C MET A 119 13.03 12.95 15.86
N GLY A 120 14.11 13.34 16.53
CA GLY A 120 14.73 14.65 16.37
C GLY A 120 15.40 14.84 15.01
N LEU A 121 15.86 16.06 14.74
CA LEU A 121 16.71 16.37 13.61
C LEU A 121 17.79 17.37 14.05
N ASP A 122 19.04 16.99 13.88
CA ASP A 122 20.17 17.87 14.13
C ASP A 122 20.40 18.80 12.94
N LYS A 123 20.38 20.10 13.19
CA LYS A 123 20.53 21.13 12.16
C LYS A 123 21.95 21.67 12.16
N TRP A 124 22.78 21.13 11.27
CA TRP A 124 24.15 21.61 11.06
C TRP A 124 24.24 22.50 9.82
N LEU A 125 25.09 23.54 9.86
CA LEU A 125 25.24 24.54 8.78
C LEU A 125 25.91 23.97 7.52
N ASP A 126 26.71 22.93 7.68
CA ASP A 126 27.35 22.17 6.60
C ASP A 126 26.38 21.17 5.93
N ASP A 127 25.31 20.76 6.62
CA ASP A 127 24.18 20.03 6.04
C ASP A 127 23.03 20.98 5.67
N ARG A 128 23.15 21.59 4.49
CA ARG A 128 22.13 22.50 3.93
C ARG A 128 20.75 21.85 3.75
N MET A 129 20.66 20.53 3.62
CA MET A 129 19.39 19.81 3.51
C MET A 129 18.71 19.68 4.87
N SER A 130 19.47 19.34 5.92
CA SER A 130 18.93 19.30 7.29
C SER A 130 18.54 20.70 7.78
N PHE A 131 19.32 21.73 7.45
CA PHE A 131 19.08 23.10 7.91
C PHE A 131 17.69 23.64 7.53
N SER A 132 17.24 23.35 6.30
CA SER A 132 15.92 23.77 5.78
C SER A 132 14.80 22.78 6.11
N SER A 133 15.12 21.59 6.63
CA SER A 133 14.13 20.55 6.95
C SER A 133 13.37 20.85 8.24
N GLU A 134 12.14 20.36 8.32
CA GLU A 134 11.32 20.51 9.52
C GLU A 134 11.89 19.65 10.67
N ALA A 135 12.08 20.29 11.83
CA ALA A 135 12.66 19.64 13.01
C ALA A 135 11.70 18.59 13.59
N THR A 136 10.41 18.91 13.60
CA THR A 136 9.33 17.98 13.95
C THR A 136 9.02 17.09 12.76
N TRP A 137 9.32 15.79 12.85
CA TRP A 137 9.00 14.86 11.78
C TRP A 137 7.48 14.87 11.51
N PRO A 138 7.02 15.20 10.28
CA PRO A 138 5.60 15.45 10.01
C PRO A 138 4.86 14.11 9.85
N ILE A 139 4.48 13.51 10.99
CA ILE A 139 3.91 12.16 11.07
C ILE A 139 2.74 11.98 10.11
N HIS A 140 1.73 12.84 10.20
CA HIS A 140 0.51 12.72 9.40
C HIS A 140 0.78 12.79 7.90
N ASP A 141 1.58 13.75 7.44
CA ASP A 141 1.87 13.92 6.02
C ASP A 141 2.68 12.75 5.46
N ARG A 142 3.64 12.23 6.25
CA ARG A 142 4.46 11.09 5.85
C ARG A 142 3.63 9.82 5.72
N ILE A 143 2.76 9.54 6.70
CA ILE A 143 1.88 8.37 6.66
C ILE A 143 0.83 8.52 5.55
N MET A 144 0.21 9.69 5.44
CA MET A 144 -0.78 9.96 4.39
C MET A 144 -0.18 9.79 2.99
N GLY A 145 1.04 10.27 2.76
CA GLY A 145 1.73 10.08 1.47
C GLY A 145 1.87 8.61 1.06
N ILE A 146 2.10 7.71 2.03
CA ILE A 146 2.21 6.26 1.79
C ILE A 146 0.85 5.65 1.51
N GLN A 147 -0.15 6.00 2.32
CA GLN A 147 -1.54 5.57 2.18
C GLN A 147 -2.11 5.99 0.82
N ALA A 148 -1.97 7.27 0.43
CA ALA A 148 -2.40 7.81 -0.85
C ALA A 148 -1.68 7.17 -2.04
N SER A 149 -0.37 6.92 -1.92
CA SER A 149 0.40 6.22 -2.96
C SER A 149 -0.09 4.77 -3.14
N SER A 150 -0.41 4.09 -2.04
CA SER A 150 -0.92 2.72 -2.05
C SER A 150 -2.32 2.66 -2.66
N LEU A 151 -3.21 3.57 -2.26
CA LEU A 151 -4.52 3.77 -2.88
C LEU A 151 -4.41 4.04 -4.39
N THR A 152 -3.49 4.93 -4.79
CA THR A 152 -3.26 5.24 -6.21
C THR A 152 -2.85 3.99 -6.97
N MET A 153 -1.95 3.15 -6.44
CA MET A 153 -1.54 1.91 -7.12
C MET A 153 -2.69 0.91 -7.26
N LEU A 154 -3.62 0.86 -6.30
CA LEU A 154 -4.77 -0.06 -6.33
C LEU A 154 -5.93 0.45 -7.19
N MET A 155 -6.23 1.75 -7.13
CA MET A 155 -7.46 2.34 -7.65
C MET A 155 -7.27 3.25 -8.86
N ASN A 156 -6.05 3.38 -9.39
CA ASN A 156 -5.90 4.14 -10.64
C ASN A 156 -6.68 3.47 -11.79
N PRO A 157 -7.21 4.26 -12.75
CA PRO A 157 -8.01 3.72 -13.86
C PRO A 157 -7.30 2.65 -14.69
N THR A 158 -5.97 2.68 -14.78
CA THR A 158 -5.19 1.67 -15.52
C THR A 158 -5.26 0.31 -14.83
N THR A 159 -5.14 0.27 -13.51
CA THR A 159 -5.15 -0.97 -12.71
C THR A 159 -6.56 -1.54 -12.67
N LEU A 160 -7.56 -0.70 -12.39
CA LEU A 160 -8.96 -1.11 -12.39
C LEU A 160 -9.40 -1.66 -13.76
N LYS A 161 -9.02 -0.99 -14.86
CA LYS A 161 -9.29 -1.48 -16.21
C LYS A 161 -8.60 -2.81 -16.48
N ARG A 162 -7.35 -2.99 -16.03
CA ARG A 162 -6.62 -4.26 -16.22
C ARG A 162 -7.30 -5.42 -15.48
N VAL A 163 -7.77 -5.19 -14.25
CA VAL A 163 -8.53 -6.20 -13.51
C VAL A 163 -9.79 -6.57 -14.29
N TYR A 164 -10.58 -5.57 -14.69
CA TYR A 164 -11.80 -5.78 -15.46
C TYR A 164 -11.56 -6.52 -16.79
N ASP A 165 -10.54 -6.11 -17.55
CA ASP A 165 -10.19 -6.75 -18.81
C ASP A 165 -9.62 -8.17 -18.60
N ASN A 166 -8.99 -8.45 -17.45
CA ASN A 166 -8.46 -9.78 -17.12
C ASN A 166 -9.58 -10.77 -16.79
N GLU A 167 -10.72 -10.34 -16.25
CA GLU A 167 -11.89 -11.20 -16.04
C GLU A 167 -12.33 -11.87 -17.35
N VAL A 168 -12.25 -11.16 -18.47
CA VAL A 168 -12.57 -11.70 -19.81
C VAL A 168 -11.51 -12.66 -20.35
N ARG A 169 -10.27 -12.58 -19.84
CA ARG A 169 -9.16 -13.44 -20.26
C ARG A 169 -9.11 -14.77 -19.51
N VAL A 170 -9.74 -14.85 -18.34
CA VAL A 170 -9.80 -16.05 -17.52
C VAL A 170 -11.06 -16.84 -17.91
N PRO A 171 -10.97 -18.14 -18.24
CA PRO A 171 -12.14 -18.96 -18.52
C PRO A 171 -13.11 -19.00 -17.34
N GLU A 172 -14.42 -19.11 -17.59
CA GLU A 172 -15.45 -19.17 -16.52
C GLU A 172 -15.25 -20.35 -15.55
N SER A 173 -14.54 -21.40 -15.97
CA SER A 173 -14.20 -22.54 -15.12
C SER A 173 -13.05 -22.26 -14.13
N GLU A 174 -12.36 -21.14 -14.27
CA GLU A 174 -11.21 -20.74 -13.47
C GLU A 174 -11.53 -19.53 -12.59
N ASP A 175 -10.86 -19.45 -11.46
CA ASP A 175 -11.03 -18.37 -10.50
C ASP A 175 -10.29 -17.10 -10.97
N SER A 176 -10.97 -15.95 -10.88
CA SER A 176 -10.43 -14.64 -11.27
C SER A 176 -10.66 -13.62 -10.14
N LEU A 177 -9.68 -12.74 -9.93
CA LEU A 177 -9.91 -11.52 -9.14
C LEU A 177 -10.80 -10.58 -9.97
N THR A 178 -11.93 -10.16 -9.39
CA THR A 178 -12.90 -9.29 -10.07
C THR A 178 -12.76 -7.83 -9.65
N LEU A 179 -13.22 -6.92 -10.50
CA LEU A 179 -13.24 -5.49 -10.21
C LEU A 179 -14.09 -5.15 -8.95
N PRO A 180 -15.31 -5.70 -8.77
CA PRO A 180 -16.06 -5.52 -7.52
C PRO A 180 -15.32 -6.06 -6.29
N GLU A 181 -14.64 -7.21 -6.41
CA GLU A 181 -13.86 -7.79 -5.31
C GLU A 181 -12.70 -6.87 -4.89
N LEU A 182 -11.95 -6.31 -5.85
CA LEU A 182 -10.85 -5.39 -5.56
C LEU A 182 -11.37 -4.12 -4.87
N MET A 183 -12.36 -3.44 -5.46
CA MET A 183 -12.89 -2.20 -4.90
C MET A 183 -13.54 -2.42 -3.54
N GLY A 184 -14.34 -3.47 -3.39
CA GLY A 184 -14.96 -3.84 -2.12
C GLY A 184 -13.94 -4.21 -1.04
N SER A 185 -12.83 -4.88 -1.38
CA SER A 185 -11.76 -5.21 -0.44
C SER A 185 -11.03 -3.96 0.07
N VAL A 186 -10.76 -2.99 -0.82
CA VAL A 186 -10.18 -1.69 -0.44
C VAL A 186 -11.11 -0.94 0.50
N SER A 187 -12.39 -0.77 0.12
CA SER A 187 -13.40 -0.13 0.95
C SER A 187 -13.51 -0.79 2.33
N LYS A 188 -13.65 -2.12 2.35
CA LYS A 188 -13.80 -2.88 3.59
C LYS A 188 -12.60 -2.70 4.54
N GLU A 189 -11.36 -2.73 4.03
CA GLU A 189 -10.20 -2.53 4.87
C GLU A 189 -10.14 -1.09 5.42
N ILE A 190 -10.44 -0.08 4.60
CA ILE A 190 -10.37 1.35 5.00
C ILE A 190 -11.44 1.72 6.03
N TRP A 191 -12.61 1.07 5.97
CA TRP A 191 -13.76 1.34 6.83
C TRP A 191 -13.98 0.27 7.91
N SER A 192 -13.03 -0.63 8.13
CA SER A 192 -13.14 -1.79 9.03
C SER A 192 -13.57 -1.46 10.47
N GLU A 193 -13.30 -0.23 10.92
CA GLU A 193 -13.67 0.27 12.24
C GLU A 193 -15.17 0.45 12.42
N LEU A 194 -15.94 0.61 11.33
CA LEU A 194 -17.39 0.77 11.37
C LEU A 194 -18.10 -0.53 11.80
N ASP A 195 -17.48 -1.68 11.57
CA ASP A 195 -17.99 -2.99 11.99
C ASP A 195 -17.66 -3.31 13.46
N GLN A 196 -16.81 -2.51 14.10
CA GLN A 196 -16.40 -2.73 15.48
C GLN A 196 -17.48 -2.23 16.45
N LYS A 197 -18.13 -3.16 17.15
CA LYS A 197 -18.98 -2.83 18.31
C LYS A 197 -18.08 -2.43 19.46
N GLY A 198 -17.76 -1.14 19.57
CA GLY A 198 -16.90 -0.62 20.63
C GLY A 198 -17.42 -0.97 22.03
N THR A 199 -16.69 -1.80 22.76
CA THR A 199 -16.95 -2.08 24.18
C THR A 199 -16.21 -1.12 25.12
N GLU A 200 -15.26 -0.34 24.59
CA GLU A 200 -14.45 0.62 25.36
C GLU A 200 -15.01 2.05 25.28
N LYS A 201 -14.80 2.84 26.35
CA LYS A 201 -15.12 4.27 26.35
C LYS A 201 -14.12 5.04 25.49
N PHE A 202 -14.58 5.59 24.37
CA PHE A 202 -13.77 6.46 23.52
C PHE A 202 -13.58 7.85 24.15
N THR A 203 -12.41 8.44 23.90
CA THR A 203 -12.11 9.82 24.30
C THR A 203 -11.51 10.58 23.11
N VAL A 204 -11.40 11.90 23.21
CA VAL A 204 -10.75 12.73 22.17
C VAL A 204 -9.30 12.27 21.91
N ARG A 205 -8.60 11.76 22.94
CA ARG A 205 -7.21 11.28 22.85
C ARG A 205 -7.09 9.78 22.55
N LYS A 206 -8.19 9.04 22.61
CA LYS A 206 -8.32 7.62 22.23
C LYS A 206 -9.64 7.43 21.47
N PRO A 207 -9.73 7.97 20.23
CA PRO A 207 -10.94 7.87 19.43
C PRO A 207 -11.12 6.44 18.88
N LEU A 208 -12.35 6.09 18.48
CA LEU A 208 -12.63 4.82 17.79
C LEU A 208 -11.81 4.69 16.50
N ILE A 209 -11.81 5.77 15.70
CA ILE A 209 -11.07 5.85 14.44
C ILE A 209 -9.91 6.82 14.65
N SER A 210 -8.68 6.37 14.43
CA SER A 210 -7.49 7.20 14.63
C SER A 210 -7.40 8.35 13.63
N SER A 211 -6.54 9.33 13.89
CA SER A 211 -6.31 10.43 12.95
C SER A 211 -5.70 9.98 11.62
N LEU A 212 -4.85 8.95 11.62
CA LEU A 212 -4.27 8.39 10.39
C LEU A 212 -5.35 7.70 9.55
N ARG A 213 -6.21 6.92 10.20
CA ARG A 213 -7.33 6.23 9.56
C ARG A 213 -8.38 7.18 9.00
N ARG A 214 -8.73 8.26 9.71
CA ARG A 214 -9.64 9.29 9.18
C ARG A 214 -9.10 9.98 7.94
N ASN A 215 -7.79 10.26 7.89
CA ASN A 215 -7.16 10.85 6.71
C ASN A 215 -7.23 9.88 5.51
N LEU A 216 -6.94 8.59 5.74
CA LEU A 216 -7.08 7.55 4.71
C LEU A 216 -8.53 7.41 4.21
N GLN A 217 -9.52 7.42 5.11
CA GLN A 217 -10.94 7.38 4.76
C GLN A 217 -11.34 8.60 3.91
N ARG A 218 -10.84 9.78 4.26
CA ARG A 218 -11.06 11.00 3.47
C ARG A 218 -10.49 10.89 2.07
N GLU A 219 -9.23 10.47 1.95
CA GLU A 219 -8.57 10.24 0.65
C GLU A 219 -9.35 9.22 -0.18
N HIS A 220 -9.81 8.12 0.42
CA HIS A 220 -10.59 7.11 -0.29
C HIS A 220 -11.89 7.68 -0.88
N VAL A 221 -12.64 8.48 -0.12
CA VAL A 221 -13.84 9.16 -0.61
C VAL A 221 -13.50 10.11 -1.76
N GLU A 222 -12.42 10.88 -1.65
CA GLU A 222 -11.98 11.78 -2.73
C GLU A 222 -11.64 11.00 -4.01
N ARG A 223 -10.98 9.83 -3.90
CA ARG A 223 -10.71 8.95 -5.05
C ARG A 223 -11.97 8.38 -5.67
N LEU A 224 -12.94 7.95 -4.86
CA LEU A 224 -14.21 7.47 -5.37
C LEU A 224 -14.95 8.58 -6.12
N ILE A 225 -15.03 9.80 -5.55
CA ILE A 225 -15.61 10.97 -6.22
C ILE A 225 -14.91 11.20 -7.57
N ASP A 226 -13.58 11.25 -7.62
CA ASP A 226 -12.83 11.45 -8.85
C ASP A 226 -13.17 10.40 -9.93
N LEU A 227 -13.36 9.13 -9.54
CA LEU A 227 -13.75 8.04 -10.45
C LEU A 227 -15.18 8.20 -10.99
N THR A 228 -16.04 8.94 -10.31
CA THR A 228 -17.41 9.25 -10.77
C THR A 228 -17.50 10.47 -11.67
N LEU A 229 -16.48 11.35 -11.69
CA LEU A 229 -16.56 12.61 -12.42
C LEU A 229 -16.57 12.39 -13.95
N PRO A 230 -17.41 13.15 -14.68
CA PRO A 230 -17.38 13.16 -16.14
C PRO A 230 -15.99 13.55 -16.66
N GLY A 231 -15.43 12.76 -17.57
CA GLY A 231 -14.11 13.02 -18.17
C GLY A 231 -13.00 12.04 -17.75
N GLY A 232 -13.25 11.17 -16.77
CA GLY A 232 -12.31 10.10 -16.36
C GLY A 232 -12.05 8.98 -17.40
N GLY A 233 -12.73 9.03 -18.56
CA GLY A 233 -12.55 8.13 -19.69
C GLY A 233 -13.86 7.72 -20.35
N SER A 234 -13.90 7.60 -21.68
CA SER A 234 -15.11 7.24 -22.44
C SER A 234 -15.28 5.73 -22.70
N SER A 235 -14.34 4.91 -22.23
CA SER A 235 -14.33 3.46 -22.48
C SER A 235 -15.40 2.70 -21.69
N ALA A 236 -15.80 1.52 -22.16
CA ALA A 236 -16.76 0.67 -21.46
C ALA A 236 -16.30 0.30 -20.04
N ALA A 237 -15.02 -0.02 -19.86
CA ALA A 237 -14.42 -0.27 -18.56
C ALA A 237 -14.53 0.96 -17.62
N ALA A 238 -14.35 2.17 -18.15
CA ALA A 238 -14.50 3.39 -17.34
C ALA A 238 -15.93 3.59 -16.82
N ARG A 239 -16.96 3.19 -17.58
CA ARG A 239 -18.36 3.22 -17.11
C ARG A 239 -18.60 2.23 -15.96
N ALA A 240 -18.09 1.00 -16.10
CA ALA A 240 -18.19 0.00 -15.03
C ALA A 240 -17.46 0.44 -13.75
N ILE A 241 -16.26 1.02 -13.89
CA ILE A 241 -15.50 1.60 -12.79
C ILE A 241 -16.27 2.73 -12.11
N SER A 242 -16.83 3.66 -12.89
CA SER A 242 -17.61 4.79 -12.38
C SER A 242 -18.87 4.34 -11.63
N MET A 243 -19.55 3.31 -12.14
CA MET A 243 -20.71 2.71 -11.49
C MET A 243 -20.33 2.07 -10.16
N LEU A 244 -19.30 1.22 -10.12
CA LEU A 244 -18.83 0.59 -8.89
C LEU A 244 -18.28 1.60 -7.88
N ALA A 245 -17.61 2.67 -8.35
CA ALA A 245 -17.19 3.76 -7.49
C ALA A 245 -18.39 4.45 -6.81
N SER A 246 -19.49 4.62 -7.57
CA SER A 246 -20.73 5.19 -7.05
C SER A 246 -21.41 4.27 -6.02
N GLU A 247 -21.30 2.95 -6.17
CA GLU A 247 -21.83 1.97 -5.19
C GLU A 247 -21.02 1.93 -3.89
N ASN A 248 -19.75 2.35 -3.92
CA ASN A 248 -18.85 2.36 -2.76
C ASN A 248 -18.82 3.71 -2.02
N LEU A 249 -19.50 4.74 -2.53
CA LEU A 249 -19.70 6.04 -1.86
C LEU A 249 -20.79 5.96 -0.78
#